data_AF-A0A2L0B067-F1
#
_entry.id   AF-A0A2L0B067-F1
#
_cell.length_a   1.000
_cell.length_b   1.000
_cell.length_c   1.000
_cell.angle_alpha   90.00
_cell.angle_beta   90.00
_cell.angle_gamma   90.00
#
_symmetry.space_group_name_H-M   'P 1'
#
loop_
_entity.id
_entity.type
_entity.pdbx_description
1 polymer ?
#
loop_
_entity_poly.entity_id
_entity_poly.type
_entity_poly.pdbx_seq_one_letter_code
_entity_poly.pdbx_strand_id
1 'polypeptide(L)'
;ISHYYLIVVPEDPSTANKNPDQFLTNTLIENKEKASANPNLPYIAAKFMQRSIPYTYHLGTGEVTDGFTNYKLQRGRRYRIFVRAVVDTPQKHLYTSSPFSEYLSLDMREVPPGDPPLRPNPNVPTDNDVKVSSQRKEAGVFWIIGPIIAALTLSFIFVLVFIYRKRRQPCKTPDQAAVTRPLIPADLNNSIAPSDPVEMRRLNFQTPAMISHPPIPISELANHIERLKANDNLKFSQEYESIEPGQQFTWDHSNMDINKPKNRYANVIAYDHSRVILPPEEGILGSDYINANY
;
A
#
# COMPACT_ATOMS: atom_id res chain seq x y z
N ILE A 1 -1.25 16.50 10.87
CA ILE A 1 -2.72 16.75 10.93
C ILE A 1 -2.90 18.25 10.74
N SER A 2 -3.68 18.68 9.76
CA SER A 2 -3.98 20.09 9.53
C SER A 2 -5.16 20.55 10.38
N HIS A 3 -6.26 19.81 10.33
CA HIS A 3 -7.49 20.11 11.04
C HIS A 3 -8.27 18.85 11.41
N TYR A 4 -9.24 19.02 12.32
CA TYR A 4 -10.21 18.03 12.72
C TYR A 4 -11.61 18.44 12.28
N TYR A 5 -12.40 17.46 11.86
CA TYR A 5 -13.84 17.60 11.69
C TYR A 5 -14.58 16.88 12.79
N LEU A 6 -15.63 17.49 13.32
CA LEU A 6 -16.62 16.83 14.16
C LEU A 6 -17.84 16.48 13.30
N ILE A 7 -18.09 15.20 13.10
CA ILE A 7 -19.18 14.70 12.26
C ILE A 7 -20.31 14.21 13.15
N VAL A 8 -21.54 14.61 12.81
CA VAL A 8 -22.77 14.12 13.43
C VAL A 8 -23.50 13.22 12.45
N VAL A 9 -23.85 12.02 12.91
CA VAL A 9 -24.55 11.01 12.13
C VAL A 9 -25.88 10.69 12.81
N PRO A 10 -27.01 11.18 12.27
CA PRO A 10 -28.33 10.76 12.72
C PRO A 10 -28.52 9.25 12.57
N GLU A 11 -29.27 8.65 13.49
CA GLU A 11 -29.68 7.25 13.37
C GLU A 11 -30.60 7.08 12.15
N ASP A 12 -30.15 6.28 11.19
CA ASP A 12 -30.91 5.94 9.98
C ASP A 12 -30.57 4.50 9.56
N PRO A 13 -31.54 3.69 9.08
CA PRO A 13 -31.28 2.31 8.67
C PRO A 13 -30.20 2.20 7.59
N SER A 14 -30.03 3.22 6.74
CA SER A 14 -29.01 3.22 5.68
C SER A 14 -27.59 3.48 6.20
N THR A 15 -27.45 4.07 7.39
CA THR A 15 -26.16 4.43 8.02
C THR A 15 -25.83 3.54 9.21
N ALA A 16 -26.77 2.72 9.69
CA ALA A 16 -26.63 1.86 10.86
C ALA A 16 -25.36 0.99 10.83
N ASN A 17 -25.12 0.32 9.70
CA ASN A 17 -24.01 -0.64 9.50
C ASN A 17 -22.74 -0.01 8.93
N LYS A 18 -22.69 1.31 8.76
CA LYS A 18 -21.52 1.98 8.19
C LYS A 18 -20.48 2.30 9.26
N ASN A 19 -19.21 2.17 8.91
CA ASN A 19 -18.09 2.58 9.76
C ASN A 19 -17.72 4.06 9.52
N PRO A 20 -17.09 4.76 10.48
CA PRO A 20 -16.73 6.18 10.34
C PRO A 20 -15.94 6.51 9.06
N ASP A 21 -15.03 5.63 8.64
CA ASP A 21 -14.20 5.85 7.45
C ASP A 21 -14.95 5.71 6.12
N GLN A 22 -16.15 5.11 6.13
CA GLN A 22 -17.00 4.98 4.93
C GLN A 22 -17.76 6.27 4.60
N PHE A 23 -17.80 7.24 5.51
CA PHE A 23 -18.38 8.56 5.24
C PHE A 23 -17.35 9.44 4.53
N LEU A 24 -17.44 9.61 3.22
CA LEU A 24 -16.45 10.38 2.45
C LEU A 24 -16.50 11.87 2.80
N THR A 25 -15.33 12.50 2.94
CA THR A 25 -15.22 13.91 3.31
C THR A 25 -15.91 14.83 2.30
N ASN A 26 -15.78 14.56 1.01
CA ASN A 26 -16.43 15.35 -0.05
C ASN A 26 -17.95 15.32 0.08
N THR A 27 -18.54 14.15 0.30
CA THR A 27 -19.98 13.98 0.52
C THR A 27 -20.44 14.73 1.78
N LEU A 28 -19.65 14.69 2.85
CA LEU A 28 -19.97 15.42 4.09
C LEU A 28 -19.90 16.94 3.90
N ILE A 29 -18.98 17.44 3.08
CA ILE A 29 -18.88 18.86 2.71
C ILE A 29 -20.07 19.26 1.84
N GLU A 30 -20.46 18.46 0.85
CA GLU A 30 -21.66 18.70 0.03
C GLU A 30 -22.95 18.68 0.85
N ASN A 31 -23.00 17.88 1.91
CA ASN A 31 -24.14 17.82 2.81
C ASN A 31 -24.31 19.09 3.65
N LYS A 32 -23.34 20.00 3.68
CA LYS A 32 -23.41 21.27 4.43
C LYS A 32 -24.72 22.02 4.20
N GLU A 33 -25.13 22.16 2.93
CA GLU A 33 -26.36 22.87 2.56
C GLU A 33 -27.60 21.97 2.61
N LYS A 34 -27.43 20.69 2.28
CA LYS A 34 -28.53 19.70 2.21
C LYS A 34 -29.02 19.26 3.59
N ALA A 35 -28.17 19.30 4.61
CA ALA A 35 -28.49 18.89 5.96
C ALA A 35 -29.60 19.75 6.60
N SER A 36 -29.72 21.03 6.17
CA SER A 36 -30.85 21.88 6.61
C SER A 36 -32.19 21.40 6.06
N ALA A 37 -32.21 20.81 4.86
CA ALA A 37 -33.43 20.30 4.23
C ALA A 37 -33.73 18.86 4.68
N ASN A 38 -32.68 18.05 4.88
CA ASN A 38 -32.78 16.63 5.19
C ASN A 38 -32.09 16.31 6.52
N PRO A 39 -32.83 16.24 7.64
CA PRO A 39 -32.27 16.05 8.98
C PRO A 39 -31.72 14.64 9.24
N ASN A 40 -31.87 13.71 8.28
CA ASN A 40 -31.30 12.35 8.36
C ASN A 40 -29.88 12.28 7.78
N LEU A 41 -29.40 13.33 7.11
CA LEU A 41 -28.10 13.30 6.47
C LEU A 41 -26.97 13.49 7.49
N PRO A 42 -25.88 12.70 7.39
CA PRO A 42 -24.64 12.98 8.11
C PRO A 42 -24.06 14.32 7.70
N TYR A 43 -23.59 15.11 8.65
CA TYR A 43 -23.03 16.44 8.39
C TYR A 43 -21.85 16.77 9.31
N ILE A 44 -21.04 17.74 8.89
CA ILE A 44 -19.95 18.30 9.70
C ILE A 44 -20.54 19.40 10.57
N ALA A 45 -20.46 19.22 11.89
CA ALA A 45 -20.98 20.19 12.87
C ALA A 45 -19.97 21.29 13.18
N ALA A 46 -18.66 20.98 13.12
CA ALA A 46 -17.58 21.94 13.37
C ALA A 46 -16.27 21.51 12.72
N LYS A 47 -15.41 22.50 12.46
CA LYS A 47 -14.01 22.32 12.06
C LYS A 47 -13.11 22.93 13.14
N PHE A 48 -12.04 22.23 13.50
CA PHE A 48 -11.06 22.70 14.48
C PHE A 48 -9.65 22.63 13.90
N MET A 49 -8.83 23.65 14.11
CA MET A 49 -7.40 23.57 13.79
C MET A 49 -6.69 22.61 14.75
N GLN A 50 -5.55 22.07 14.34
CA GLN A 50 -4.83 21.03 15.09
C GLN A 50 -4.62 21.36 16.59
N ARG A 51 -4.35 22.64 16.91
CA ARG A 51 -4.06 23.10 18.28
C ARG A 51 -5.26 23.72 19.00
N SER A 52 -6.41 23.83 18.34
CA SER A 52 -7.57 24.59 18.84
C SER A 52 -8.81 23.71 19.08
N ILE A 53 -8.65 22.39 19.19
CA ILE A 53 -9.77 21.51 19.53
C ILE A 53 -10.13 21.71 21.03
N PRO A 54 -11.37 22.14 21.34
CA PRO A 54 -11.76 22.43 22.71
C PRO A 54 -11.87 21.15 23.54
N TYR A 55 -11.80 21.29 24.86
CA TYR A 55 -12.00 20.17 25.78
C TYR A 55 -13.44 19.67 25.78
N THR A 56 -14.39 20.60 25.73
CA THR A 56 -15.83 20.33 25.61
C THR A 56 -16.39 21.04 24.39
N TYR A 57 -17.36 20.42 23.74
CA TYR A 57 -18.09 21.03 22.63
C TYR A 57 -19.59 20.76 22.79
N HIS A 58 -20.39 21.82 22.75
CA HIS A 58 -21.84 21.71 22.86
C HIS A 58 -22.45 21.42 21.49
N LEU A 59 -23.04 20.24 21.32
CA LEU A 59 -23.73 19.85 20.09
C LEU A 59 -25.16 20.41 20.05
N GLY A 60 -25.62 20.79 18.86
CA GLY A 60 -26.99 21.25 18.63
C GLY A 60 -27.27 22.72 18.94
N THR A 61 -26.26 23.60 18.97
CA THR A 61 -26.45 25.02 19.30
C THR A 61 -27.19 25.81 18.21
N GLY A 62 -27.10 25.39 16.95
CA GLY A 62 -27.61 26.10 15.78
C GLY A 62 -26.66 27.16 15.23
N GLU A 63 -25.46 27.28 15.79
CA GLU A 63 -24.47 28.27 15.39
C GLU A 63 -23.64 27.83 14.19
N VAL A 64 -23.09 28.80 13.44
CA VAL A 64 -22.22 28.57 12.28
C VAL A 64 -20.78 28.92 12.66
N THR A 65 -19.86 27.97 12.52
CA THR A 65 -18.43 28.13 12.82
C THR A 65 -17.58 27.59 11.68
N ASP A 66 -16.58 28.35 11.22
CA ASP A 66 -15.70 27.99 10.09
C ASP A 66 -16.44 27.48 8.83
N GLY A 67 -17.63 28.03 8.59
CA GLY A 67 -18.49 27.65 7.48
C GLY A 67 -19.24 26.33 7.66
N PHE A 68 -19.32 25.76 8.86
CA PHE A 68 -20.13 24.59 9.18
C PHE A 68 -21.18 24.94 10.23
N THR A 69 -22.37 24.34 10.12
CA THR A 69 -23.51 24.63 11.00
C THR A 69 -23.73 23.50 11.99
N ASN A 70 -23.76 23.82 13.28
CA ASN A 70 -24.09 22.88 14.34
C ASN A 70 -25.61 22.74 14.47
N TYR A 71 -26.25 22.02 13.54
CA TYR A 71 -27.71 21.92 13.48
C TYR A 71 -28.35 21.44 14.79
N LYS A 72 -29.47 22.07 15.17
CA LYS A 72 -30.21 21.71 16.39
C LYS A 72 -30.63 20.24 16.37
N LEU A 73 -30.38 19.55 17.48
CA LEU A 73 -30.81 18.17 17.65
C LEU A 73 -32.33 18.10 17.83
N GLN A 74 -32.95 17.04 17.32
CA GLN A 74 -34.39 16.78 17.44
C GLN A 74 -34.69 15.82 18.59
N ARG A 75 -35.80 16.04 19.31
CA ARG A 75 -36.30 15.15 20.37
C ARG A 75 -36.78 13.82 19.77
N GLY A 76 -36.62 12.71 20.51
CA GLY A 76 -36.96 11.37 20.03
C GLY A 76 -36.03 10.80 18.95
N ARG A 77 -34.92 11.48 18.64
CA ARG A 77 -33.90 10.99 17.70
C ARG A 77 -32.58 10.76 18.41
N ARG A 78 -31.86 9.72 17.95
CA ARG A 78 -30.52 9.40 18.41
C ARG A 78 -29.50 9.76 17.33
N TYR A 79 -28.31 10.16 17.76
CA TYR A 79 -27.20 10.57 16.92
C TYR A 79 -25.94 9.86 17.40
N ARG A 80 -25.01 9.60 16.51
CA ARG A 80 -23.64 9.18 16.86
C ARG A 80 -22.69 10.24 16.33
N ILE A 81 -21.57 10.43 17.01
CA ILE A 81 -20.53 11.35 16.55
C ILE A 81 -19.21 10.62 16.36
N PHE A 82 -18.37 11.18 15.51
CA PHE A 82 -16.97 10.80 15.43
C PHE A 82 -16.14 12.02 15.02
N VAL A 83 -14.86 11.99 15.38
CA VAL A 83 -13.89 13.02 15.03
C VAL A 83 -12.99 12.49 13.93
N ARG A 84 -12.79 13.26 12.87
CA ARG A 84 -11.88 12.93 11.79
C ARG A 84 -10.68 13.85 11.77
N ALA A 85 -9.48 13.30 11.79
CA ALA A 85 -8.24 14.03 11.58
C ALA A 85 -7.87 14.02 10.10
N VAL A 86 -7.65 15.19 9.51
CA VAL A 86 -7.24 15.35 8.10
C VAL A 86 -5.79 15.80 8.03
N VAL A 87 -5.04 15.29 7.05
CA VAL A 87 -3.65 15.71 6.78
C VAL A 87 -3.61 16.38 5.41
N ASP A 88 -3.08 17.60 5.37
CA ASP A 88 -2.84 18.30 4.11
C ASP A 88 -1.55 17.76 3.49
N THR A 89 -1.69 16.84 2.53
CA THR A 89 -0.57 16.44 1.67
C THR A 89 -0.89 16.80 0.22
N PRO A 90 0.07 17.34 -0.55
CA PRO A 90 -0.19 17.94 -1.86
C PRO A 90 -0.73 16.97 -2.94
N GLN A 91 -0.71 15.66 -2.67
CA GLN A 91 -1.12 14.63 -3.63
C GLN A 91 -2.16 13.63 -3.08
N LYS A 92 -2.55 13.72 -1.80
CA LYS A 92 -3.48 12.76 -1.19
C LYS A 92 -4.28 13.34 -0.03
N HIS A 93 -5.61 13.17 -0.08
CA HIS A 93 -6.49 13.47 1.04
C HIS A 93 -6.44 12.32 2.05
N LEU A 94 -5.40 12.31 2.89
CA LEU A 94 -5.26 11.34 3.97
C LEU A 94 -6.09 11.79 5.17
N TYR A 95 -6.88 10.85 5.71
CA TYR A 95 -7.63 11.06 6.94
C TYR A 95 -7.64 9.79 7.78
N THR A 96 -7.85 9.97 9.08
CA THR A 96 -8.16 8.90 10.02
C THR A 96 -9.33 9.34 10.91
N SER A 97 -10.24 8.43 11.22
CA SER A 97 -11.44 8.73 12.00
C SER A 97 -11.41 8.00 13.34
N SER A 98 -11.93 8.64 14.39
CA SER A 98 -12.20 7.98 15.65
C SER A 98 -13.33 6.94 15.49
N PRO A 99 -13.44 5.97 16.41
CA PRO A 99 -14.67 5.19 16.56
C PRO A 99 -15.89 6.09 16.77
N PHE A 100 -17.07 5.53 16.53
CA PHE A 100 -18.32 6.19 16.91
C PHE A 100 -18.43 6.32 18.42
N SER A 101 -18.99 7.43 18.87
CA SER A 101 -19.52 7.55 20.22
C SER A 101 -20.65 6.56 20.46
N GLU A 102 -21.00 6.38 21.73
CA GLU A 102 -22.32 5.88 22.09
C GLU A 102 -23.41 6.77 21.46
N TYR A 103 -24.61 6.22 21.31
CA TYR A 103 -25.74 7.02 20.84
C TYR A 103 -25.97 8.18 21.80
N LEU A 104 -26.38 9.32 21.26
CA LEU A 104 -26.69 10.55 21.97
C LEU A 104 -28.11 10.95 21.59
N SER A 105 -28.96 11.30 22.55
CA SER A 105 -30.26 11.90 22.30
C SER A 105 -30.56 12.99 23.32
N LEU A 106 -31.48 13.88 22.99
CA LEU A 106 -31.97 14.89 23.93
C LEU A 106 -32.73 14.29 25.12
N ASP A 107 -33.18 13.03 24.98
CA ASP A 107 -33.92 12.30 26.01
C ASP A 107 -32.99 11.49 26.93
N MET A 108 -31.67 11.61 26.76
CA MET A 108 -30.70 10.96 27.65
C MET A 108 -30.70 11.61 29.02
N ARG A 109 -30.45 10.79 30.04
CA ARG A 109 -30.27 11.27 31.41
C ARG A 109 -29.06 12.21 31.44
N GLU A 110 -29.24 13.36 32.08
CA GLU A 110 -28.11 14.28 32.33
C GLU A 110 -26.99 13.53 33.06
N VAL A 111 -25.76 13.85 32.68
CA VAL A 111 -24.58 13.29 33.34
C VAL A 111 -24.69 13.62 34.84
N PRO A 112 -24.50 12.64 35.75
CA PRO A 112 -24.50 12.91 37.18
C PRO A 112 -23.54 14.06 37.52
N PRO A 113 -23.88 14.93 38.48
CA PRO A 113 -22.97 15.99 38.91
C PRO A 113 -21.62 15.39 39.31
N GLY A 114 -20.56 15.80 38.63
CA GLY A 114 -19.21 15.28 38.80
C GLY A 114 -18.20 16.03 37.95
N ASP A 115 -16.92 15.71 38.12
CA ASP A 115 -15.85 16.36 37.36
C ASP A 115 -15.93 15.98 35.87
N PRO A 116 -15.73 16.94 34.95
CA PRO A 116 -15.99 16.76 33.53
C PRO A 116 -14.87 15.95 32.86
N PRO A 117 -15.07 14.68 32.47
CA PRO A 117 -14.07 13.64 32.16
C PRO A 117 -12.58 13.93 32.46
N LEU A 118 -11.63 13.13 32.01
CA LEU A 118 -10.25 13.61 31.87
C LEU A 118 -9.80 13.24 30.47
N ARG A 119 -8.96 14.07 29.85
CA ARG A 119 -8.37 13.69 28.55
C ARG A 119 -7.62 12.37 28.78
N PRO A 120 -7.90 11.32 27.99
CA PRO A 120 -7.14 10.08 28.08
C PRO A 120 -5.65 10.38 27.93
N ASN A 121 -4.83 9.84 28.83
CA ASN A 121 -3.39 10.03 28.75
C ASN A 121 -2.87 9.25 27.52
N PRO A 122 -2.28 9.90 26.50
CA PRO A 122 -1.83 9.23 25.29
C PRO A 122 -0.72 8.20 25.54
N ASN A 123 -0.04 8.27 26.70
CA ASN A 123 1.05 7.36 27.06
C ASN A 123 0.58 6.11 27.79
N VAL A 124 -0.73 5.99 28.08
CA VAL A 124 -1.30 4.80 28.71
C VAL A 124 -2.00 3.99 27.61
N PRO A 125 -1.58 2.74 27.36
CA PRO A 125 -2.28 1.88 26.42
C PRO A 125 -3.71 1.65 26.93
N THR A 126 -4.69 2.10 26.15
CA THR A 126 -6.10 1.74 26.38
C THR A 126 -6.42 0.50 25.56
N ASP A 127 -7.11 -0.49 26.14
CA ASP A 127 -7.59 -1.72 25.46
C ASP A 127 -8.51 -1.47 24.24
N ASN A 128 -8.83 -0.21 23.93
CA ASN A 128 -9.52 0.23 22.72
C ASN A 128 -8.57 0.28 21.51
N ASP A 129 -7.74 -0.75 21.33
CA ASP A 129 -6.96 -0.90 20.12
C ASP A 129 -7.94 -0.97 18.93
N VAL A 130 -7.81 0.01 18.03
CA VAL A 130 -8.46 -0.01 16.72
C VAL A 130 -7.89 -1.21 15.98
N LYS A 131 -8.51 -2.37 16.16
CA LYS A 131 -8.34 -3.49 15.25
C LYS A 131 -8.84 -2.99 13.91
N VAL A 132 -7.92 -2.56 13.05
CA VAL A 132 -8.17 -2.39 11.62
C VAL A 132 -8.62 -3.76 11.15
N SER A 133 -9.92 -4.01 11.20
CA SER A 133 -10.52 -5.25 10.72
C SER A 133 -10.26 -5.25 9.23
N SER A 134 -9.18 -5.92 8.84
CA SER A 134 -8.93 -6.32 7.45
C SER A 134 -9.93 -7.41 7.07
N GLN A 135 -11.22 -7.10 7.19
CA GLN A 135 -12.37 -7.95 6.87
C GLN A 135 -12.53 -8.14 5.35
N ARG A 136 -11.42 -8.03 4.62
CA ARG A 136 -11.27 -8.32 3.19
C ARG A 136 -10.43 -9.57 2.95
N LYS A 137 -9.84 -10.18 3.98
CA LYS A 137 -8.94 -11.35 3.83
C LYS A 137 -9.63 -12.72 3.84
N GLU A 138 -10.80 -12.88 4.43
CA GLU A 138 -11.38 -14.24 4.57
C GLU A 138 -12.14 -14.72 3.32
N ALA A 139 -12.72 -13.81 2.51
CA ALA A 139 -13.38 -14.19 1.27
C ALA A 139 -12.39 -14.39 0.11
N GLY A 140 -11.27 -13.65 0.05
CA GLY A 140 -10.31 -13.74 -1.05
C GLY A 140 -9.49 -15.03 -1.05
N VAL A 141 -9.16 -15.54 0.15
CA VAL A 141 -8.31 -16.73 0.29
C VAL A 141 -9.00 -17.99 -0.27
N PHE A 142 -10.31 -18.15 -0.10
CA PHE A 142 -11.04 -19.31 -0.62
C PHE A 142 -11.10 -19.35 -2.16
N TRP A 143 -11.30 -18.18 -2.80
CA TRP A 143 -11.29 -18.05 -4.26
C TRP A 143 -9.90 -18.20 -4.88
N ILE A 144 -8.84 -17.98 -4.12
CA ILE A 144 -7.44 -18.16 -4.57
C ILE A 144 -6.99 -19.61 -4.33
N ILE A 145 -7.34 -20.20 -3.20
CA ILE A 145 -6.92 -21.56 -2.83
C ILE A 145 -7.66 -22.64 -3.64
N GLY A 146 -8.95 -22.44 -3.96
CA GLY A 146 -9.74 -23.39 -4.74
C GLY A 146 -9.13 -23.74 -6.11
N PRO A 147 -8.77 -22.76 -6.95
CA PRO A 147 -8.10 -22.99 -8.23
C PRO A 147 -6.75 -23.69 -8.10
N ILE A 148 -5.97 -23.38 -7.07
CA ILE A 148 -4.65 -24.00 -6.83
C ILE A 148 -4.82 -25.49 -6.50
N ILE A 149 -5.76 -25.83 -5.63
CA ILE A 149 -6.07 -27.24 -5.30
C ILE A 149 -6.62 -27.98 -6.52
N ALA A 150 -7.48 -27.35 -7.33
CA ALA A 150 -7.99 -27.93 -8.57
C ALA A 150 -6.86 -28.19 -9.60
N ALA A 151 -5.91 -27.27 -9.73
CA ALA A 151 -4.77 -27.44 -10.63
C ALA A 151 -3.82 -28.56 -10.17
N LEU A 152 -3.55 -28.66 -8.87
CA LEU A 152 -2.70 -29.71 -8.29
C LEU A 152 -3.34 -31.11 -8.46
N THR A 153 -4.65 -31.22 -8.21
CA THR A 153 -5.37 -32.48 -8.39
C THR A 153 -5.43 -32.90 -9.86
N LEU A 154 -5.65 -31.96 -10.78
CA LEU A 154 -5.63 -32.24 -12.23
C LEU A 154 -4.24 -32.68 -12.70
N SER A 155 -3.18 -32.02 -12.23
CA SER A 155 -1.79 -32.39 -12.53
C SER A 155 -1.47 -33.81 -12.06
N PHE A 156 -1.90 -34.17 -10.84
CA PHE A 156 -1.73 -35.52 -10.30
C PHE A 156 -2.46 -36.58 -11.14
N ILE A 157 -3.68 -36.29 -11.60
CA ILE A 157 -4.43 -37.17 -12.51
C ILE A 157 -3.68 -37.35 -13.83
N PHE A 158 -3.14 -36.29 -14.43
CA PHE A 158 -2.34 -36.40 -15.66
C PHE A 158 -1.08 -37.26 -15.49
N VAL A 159 -0.39 -37.13 -14.35
CA VAL A 159 0.76 -37.97 -14.02
C VAL A 159 0.36 -39.44 -13.88
N LEU A 160 -0.76 -39.73 -13.20
CA LEU A 160 -1.28 -41.10 -13.09
C LEU A 160 -1.69 -41.68 -14.44
N VAL A 161 -2.36 -40.91 -15.30
CA VAL A 161 -2.72 -41.32 -16.66
C VAL A 161 -1.47 -41.54 -17.52
N PHE A 162 -0.44 -40.69 -17.37
CA PHE A 162 0.84 -40.84 -18.06
C PHE A 162 1.56 -42.12 -17.63
N ILE A 163 1.65 -42.39 -16.33
CA ILE A 163 2.25 -43.62 -15.79
C ILE A 163 1.44 -44.84 -16.26
N TYR A 164 0.12 -44.75 -16.27
CA TYR A 164 -0.75 -45.83 -16.75
C TYR A 164 -0.57 -46.09 -18.25
N ARG A 165 -0.48 -45.05 -19.09
CA ARG A 165 -0.15 -45.17 -20.52
C ARG A 165 1.25 -45.74 -20.74
N LYS A 166 2.23 -45.32 -19.93
CA LYS A 166 3.61 -45.80 -20.01
C LYS A 166 3.76 -47.26 -19.57
N ARG A 167 2.97 -47.70 -18.58
CA ARG A 167 2.94 -49.12 -18.13
C ARG A 167 2.19 -50.05 -19.07
N ARG A 168 1.35 -49.52 -19.97
CA ARG A 168 0.58 -50.31 -20.96
C ARG A 168 1.23 -50.40 -22.34
N GLN A 169 2.46 -49.91 -22.54
CA GLN A 169 3.25 -50.21 -23.74
C GLN A 169 4.15 -51.42 -23.47
N PRO A 170 3.89 -52.60 -24.09
CA PRO A 170 4.83 -53.71 -24.06
C PRO A 170 5.99 -53.44 -25.02
N CYS A 171 7.16 -53.91 -24.59
CA CYS A 171 8.46 -53.85 -25.23
C CYS A 171 8.44 -54.02 -26.76
N LYS A 172 9.22 -53.18 -27.46
CA LYS A 172 9.95 -53.63 -28.64
C LYS A 172 11.44 -53.57 -28.36
N THR A 173 12.06 -54.67 -28.76
CA THR A 173 13.41 -55.17 -28.49
C THR A 173 14.53 -54.32 -29.09
N PRO A 174 15.76 -54.47 -28.56
CA PRO A 174 16.91 -53.65 -28.88
C PRO A 174 17.62 -54.18 -30.13
N ASP A 175 18.09 -53.31 -31.02
CA ASP A 175 19.33 -53.60 -31.73
C ASP A 175 19.95 -52.36 -32.40
N GLN A 176 21.28 -52.32 -32.30
CA GLN A 176 22.21 -51.56 -33.14
C GLN A 176 22.15 -50.02 -33.11
N ALA A 177 22.76 -49.44 -32.08
CA ALA A 177 23.62 -48.24 -32.21
C ALA A 177 24.32 -47.95 -30.86
N ALA A 178 24.93 -48.97 -30.26
CA ALA A 178 25.76 -48.82 -29.08
C ALA A 178 27.24 -48.69 -29.47
N VAL A 179 27.60 -47.70 -30.28
CA VAL A 179 28.97 -47.13 -30.38
C VAL A 179 28.80 -45.71 -30.92
N THR A 180 29.46 -44.72 -30.31
CA THR A 180 29.39 -43.26 -30.56
C THR A 180 28.22 -42.51 -29.92
N ARG A 181 28.26 -42.35 -28.59
CA ARG A 181 27.73 -41.14 -27.94
C ARG A 181 28.88 -40.13 -27.81
N PRO A 182 28.90 -39.02 -28.55
CA PRO A 182 29.61 -37.83 -28.10
C PRO A 182 28.86 -37.28 -26.88
N LEU A 183 29.58 -37.02 -25.78
CA LEU A 183 29.06 -36.40 -24.56
C LEU A 183 28.79 -34.88 -24.72
N ILE A 184 28.43 -34.41 -25.90
CA ILE A 184 28.16 -32.99 -26.18
C ILE A 184 27.07 -32.89 -27.25
N PRO A 185 25.93 -32.23 -27.01
CA PRO A 185 25.15 -31.66 -28.09
C PRO A 185 25.90 -30.43 -28.60
N ALA A 186 26.52 -30.57 -29.77
CA ALA A 186 26.99 -29.45 -30.55
C ALA A 186 25.78 -28.79 -31.22
N ASP A 187 25.13 -27.87 -30.51
CA ASP A 187 24.58 -26.67 -31.14
C ASP A 187 25.56 -25.53 -30.90
N LEU A 188 26.72 -25.66 -31.54
CA LEU A 188 27.67 -24.59 -31.73
C LEU A 188 27.14 -23.69 -32.86
N ASN A 189 26.25 -22.76 -32.53
CA ASN A 189 26.18 -21.48 -33.22
C ASN A 189 25.53 -20.39 -32.35
N ASN A 190 26.11 -20.19 -31.16
CA ASN A 190 26.37 -18.92 -30.46
C ASN A 190 26.73 -19.23 -29.00
N SER A 191 27.83 -19.96 -28.81
CA SER A 191 28.47 -20.11 -27.50
C SER A 191 29.19 -18.81 -27.13
N ILE A 192 28.44 -17.79 -26.73
CA ILE A 192 28.97 -16.77 -25.84
C ILE A 192 28.59 -17.29 -24.46
N ALA A 193 29.47 -18.06 -23.82
CA ALA A 193 29.37 -18.23 -22.39
C ALA A 193 29.25 -16.82 -21.79
N PRO A 194 28.25 -16.54 -20.92
CA PRO A 194 28.07 -15.20 -20.37
C PRO A 194 29.34 -14.87 -19.57
N SER A 195 30.24 -14.14 -20.22
CA SER A 195 31.53 -13.72 -19.67
C SER A 195 31.33 -12.55 -18.72
N ASP A 196 30.12 -11.97 -18.77
CA ASP A 196 29.69 -10.90 -17.91
C ASP A 196 29.16 -11.47 -16.58
N PRO A 197 29.82 -11.19 -15.44
CA PRO A 197 29.32 -11.56 -14.12
C PRO A 197 27.88 -11.05 -13.84
N VAL A 198 27.41 -10.01 -14.54
CA VAL A 198 26.04 -9.49 -14.44
C VAL A 198 25.03 -10.45 -15.09
N GLU A 199 25.33 -10.99 -16.27
CA GLU A 199 24.47 -11.99 -16.93
C GLU A 199 24.42 -13.30 -16.14
N MET A 200 25.56 -13.74 -15.61
CA MET A 200 25.65 -14.90 -14.70
C MET A 200 24.82 -14.69 -13.42
N ARG A 201 24.82 -13.48 -12.85
CA ARG A 201 23.99 -13.15 -11.69
C ARG A 201 22.50 -13.17 -12.06
N ARG A 202 22.11 -12.65 -13.24
CA ARG A 202 20.70 -12.67 -13.71
C ARG A 202 20.14 -14.07 -13.92
N LEU A 203 20.96 -15.04 -14.32
CA LEU A 203 20.54 -16.44 -14.45
C LEU A 203 20.29 -17.11 -13.09
N ASN A 204 21.10 -16.78 -12.08
CA ASN A 204 21.02 -17.39 -10.75
C ASN A 204 20.07 -16.67 -9.79
N PHE A 205 19.82 -15.38 -10.02
CA PHE A 205 18.98 -14.53 -9.18
C PHE A 205 17.88 -13.88 -10.03
N GLN A 206 16.79 -14.61 -10.26
CA GLN A 206 15.60 -14.05 -10.89
C GLN A 206 14.89 -13.12 -9.91
N THR A 207 14.74 -11.85 -10.27
CA THR A 207 13.90 -10.92 -9.50
C THR A 207 12.44 -11.07 -9.90
N PRO A 208 11.47 -10.74 -9.04
CA PRO A 208 10.05 -10.73 -9.40
C PRO A 208 9.73 -9.87 -10.64
N ALA A 209 10.51 -8.81 -10.88
CA ALA A 209 10.43 -7.99 -12.08
C ALA A 209 10.82 -8.79 -13.35
N MET A 210 11.80 -9.70 -13.29
CA MET A 210 12.19 -10.54 -14.44
C MET A 210 11.12 -11.60 -14.81
N ILE A 211 10.21 -11.92 -13.90
CA ILE A 211 9.09 -12.85 -14.16
C ILE A 211 7.98 -12.14 -14.94
N SER A 212 7.76 -10.86 -14.67
CA SER A 212 6.75 -10.04 -15.35
C SER A 212 7.26 -9.37 -16.62
N HIS A 213 8.57 -9.14 -16.71
CA HIS A 213 9.25 -8.51 -17.84
C HIS A 213 10.37 -9.42 -18.39
N PRO A 214 10.04 -10.37 -19.30
CA PRO A 214 11.01 -11.30 -19.83
C PRO A 214 12.02 -10.62 -20.78
N PRO A 215 13.22 -11.21 -20.97
CA PRO A 215 14.17 -10.72 -21.97
C PRO A 215 13.56 -10.64 -23.37
N ILE A 216 13.86 -9.57 -24.10
CA ILE A 216 13.31 -9.32 -25.43
C ILE A 216 14.34 -9.76 -26.48
N PRO A 217 14.00 -10.70 -27.39
CA PRO A 217 14.86 -11.05 -28.51
C PRO A 217 15.17 -9.83 -29.38
N ILE A 218 16.40 -9.71 -29.87
CA ILE A 218 16.83 -8.57 -30.70
C ILE A 218 15.95 -8.42 -31.95
N SER A 219 15.53 -9.53 -32.55
CA SER A 219 14.62 -9.57 -33.70
C SER A 219 13.25 -8.95 -33.42
N GLU A 220 12.80 -8.95 -32.17
CA GLU A 220 11.50 -8.43 -31.74
C GLU A 220 11.59 -7.04 -31.11
N LEU A 221 12.79 -6.52 -30.88
CA LEU A 221 13.01 -5.27 -30.15
C LEU A 221 12.27 -4.08 -30.77
N ALA A 222 12.30 -3.95 -32.10
CA ALA A 222 11.58 -2.88 -32.80
C ALA A 222 10.07 -2.94 -32.56
N ASN A 223 9.46 -4.10 -32.79
CA ASN A 223 8.03 -4.34 -32.55
C ASN A 223 7.65 -4.19 -31.07
N HIS A 224 8.56 -4.51 -30.15
CA HIS A 224 8.35 -4.30 -28.73
C HIS A 224 8.33 -2.80 -28.38
N ILE A 225 9.30 -2.02 -28.85
CA ILE A 225 9.34 -0.57 -28.63
C ILE A 225 8.11 0.12 -29.23
N GLU A 226 7.67 -0.25 -30.44
CA GLU A 226 6.45 0.31 -31.04
C GLU A 226 5.21 0.04 -30.18
N ARG A 227 5.08 -1.17 -29.63
CA ARG A 227 4.00 -1.51 -28.69
C ARG A 227 4.07 -0.70 -27.40
N LEU A 228 5.27 -0.39 -26.91
CA LEU A 228 5.46 0.42 -25.70
C LEU A 228 5.13 1.91 -25.93
N LYS A 229 5.47 2.45 -27.11
CA LYS A 229 5.19 3.84 -27.52
C LYS A 229 3.73 4.09 -27.84
N ALA A 230 2.99 3.05 -28.25
CA ALA A 230 1.57 3.17 -28.59
C ALA A 230 0.77 3.82 -27.45
N ASN A 231 -0.27 4.57 -27.81
CA ASN A 231 -1.13 5.32 -26.87
C ASN A 231 -0.32 6.27 -25.98
N ASP A 232 0.53 7.10 -26.60
CA ASP A 232 1.33 8.12 -25.93
C ASP A 232 2.21 7.55 -24.80
N ASN A 233 2.98 6.51 -25.12
CA ASN A 233 3.91 5.85 -24.19
C ASN A 233 3.23 5.25 -22.93
N LEU A 234 1.92 4.96 -22.98
CA LEU A 234 1.18 4.42 -21.83
C LEU A 234 1.85 3.19 -21.22
N LYS A 235 2.26 2.23 -22.06
CA LYS A 235 2.92 1.01 -21.59
C LYS A 235 4.35 1.26 -21.13
N PHE A 236 5.06 2.20 -21.76
CA PHE A 236 6.36 2.67 -21.28
C PHE A 236 6.26 3.24 -19.86
N SER A 237 5.26 4.08 -19.60
CA SER A 237 5.02 4.65 -18.27
C SER A 237 4.66 3.56 -17.26
N GLN A 238 3.74 2.66 -17.60
CA GLN A 238 3.35 1.56 -16.72
C GLN A 238 4.53 0.63 -16.36
N GLU A 239 5.38 0.30 -17.34
CA GLU A 239 6.55 -0.53 -17.14
C GLU A 239 7.60 0.19 -16.28
N TYR A 240 7.89 1.46 -16.57
CA TYR A 240 8.84 2.27 -15.80
C TYR A 240 8.42 2.44 -14.33
N GLU A 241 7.15 2.78 -14.08
CA GLU A 241 6.62 2.93 -12.71
C GLU A 241 6.57 1.60 -11.95
N SER A 242 6.64 0.46 -12.65
CA SER A 242 6.69 -0.87 -12.02
C SER A 242 8.10 -1.29 -11.56
N ILE A 243 9.13 -0.48 -11.83
CA ILE A 243 10.50 -0.78 -11.42
C ILE A 243 10.63 -0.60 -9.90
N GLU A 244 10.50 -1.70 -9.17
CA GLU A 244 10.71 -1.75 -7.72
C GLU A 244 11.91 -2.65 -7.38
N PRO A 245 12.96 -2.13 -6.70
CA PRO A 245 14.12 -2.94 -6.31
C PRO A 245 13.79 -3.97 -5.22
N GLY A 246 12.64 -3.87 -4.55
CA GLY A 246 12.13 -4.84 -3.58
C GLY A 246 12.95 -4.99 -2.28
N GLN A 247 14.07 -4.28 -2.17
CA GLN A 247 14.99 -4.30 -1.04
C GLN A 247 15.08 -2.92 -0.39
N GLN A 248 15.20 -2.88 0.94
CA GLN A 248 15.49 -1.66 1.68
C GLN A 248 17.01 -1.42 1.69
N PHE A 249 17.40 -0.17 1.44
CA PHE A 249 18.80 0.24 1.46
C PHE A 249 19.02 1.33 2.51
N THR A 250 20.22 1.40 3.06
CA THR A 250 20.67 2.48 3.94
C THR A 250 21.57 3.44 3.17
N TRP A 251 21.70 4.66 3.68
CA TRP A 251 22.50 5.73 3.07
C TRP A 251 23.11 6.65 4.14
N ASP A 252 23.52 6.05 5.24
CA ASP A 252 23.93 6.76 6.45
C ASP A 252 25.15 7.64 6.19
N HIS A 253 26.12 7.16 5.38
CA HIS A 253 27.31 7.94 5.04
C HIS A 253 26.97 9.16 4.20
N SER A 254 26.00 9.04 3.29
CA SER A 254 25.51 10.15 2.47
C SER A 254 24.81 11.22 3.30
N ASN A 255 24.24 10.84 4.44
CA ASN A 255 23.47 11.71 5.34
C ASN A 255 24.26 12.29 6.51
N MET A 256 25.53 11.91 6.70
CA MET A 256 26.39 12.54 7.71
C MET A 256 26.52 14.04 7.43
N ASP A 257 26.47 14.87 8.47
CA ASP A 257 26.49 16.34 8.31
C ASP A 257 27.74 16.84 7.56
N ILE A 258 28.88 16.17 7.74
CA ILE A 258 30.13 16.47 7.03
C ILE A 258 30.12 16.07 5.54
N ASN A 259 29.23 15.17 5.14
CA ASN A 259 29.13 14.62 3.79
C ASN A 259 27.99 15.24 2.97
N LYS A 260 26.96 15.79 3.61
CA LYS A 260 25.89 16.56 2.94
C LYS A 260 26.39 17.58 1.91
N PRO A 261 27.41 18.43 2.19
CA PRO A 261 27.89 19.40 1.18
C PRO A 261 28.63 18.75 0.00
N LYS A 262 29.02 17.48 0.11
CA LYS A 262 29.66 16.71 -0.97
C LYS A 262 28.63 16.13 -1.95
N ASN A 263 27.33 16.24 -1.66
CA ASN A 263 26.24 15.84 -2.54
C ASN A 263 25.78 17.03 -3.38
N ARG A 264 25.80 16.89 -4.72
CA ARG A 264 25.27 17.94 -5.62
C ARG A 264 23.78 18.19 -5.39
N TYR A 265 23.01 17.14 -5.11
CA TYR A 265 21.59 17.20 -4.80
C TYR A 265 21.32 16.37 -3.55
N ALA A 266 20.52 16.90 -2.62
CA ALA A 266 20.23 16.21 -1.36
C ALA A 266 19.39 14.93 -1.52
N ASN A 267 18.65 14.82 -2.63
CA ASN A 267 17.82 13.66 -2.98
C ASN A 267 18.53 12.67 -3.91
N VAL A 268 19.80 12.93 -4.29
CA VAL A 268 20.62 12.02 -5.09
C VAL A 268 21.84 11.64 -4.25
N ILE A 269 21.83 10.43 -3.73
CA ILE A 269 22.72 9.94 -2.67
C ILE A 269 23.24 8.54 -3.01
N ALA A 270 24.34 8.14 -2.38
CA ALA A 270 24.89 6.81 -2.53
C ALA A 270 24.37 5.85 -1.43
N TYR A 271 23.97 4.64 -1.82
CA TYR A 271 23.63 3.57 -0.87
C TYR A 271 24.87 2.94 -0.24
N ASP A 272 24.82 2.64 1.05
CA ASP A 272 26.00 2.20 1.81
C ASP A 272 26.59 0.87 1.30
N HIS A 273 25.74 -0.07 0.90
CA HIS A 273 26.16 -1.41 0.48
C HIS A 273 26.91 -1.44 -0.86
N SER A 274 26.79 -0.39 -1.68
CA SER A 274 27.37 -0.31 -3.02
C SER A 274 28.16 0.98 -3.25
N ARG A 275 28.36 1.81 -2.22
CA ARG A 275 29.12 3.05 -2.36
C ARG A 275 30.59 2.76 -2.64
N VAL A 276 31.22 3.64 -3.39
CA VAL A 276 32.68 3.67 -3.51
C VAL A 276 33.28 4.21 -2.20
N ILE A 277 34.28 3.51 -1.67
CA ILE A 277 34.98 3.90 -0.43
C ILE A 277 36.36 4.41 -0.81
N LEU A 278 36.62 5.69 -0.55
CA LEU A 278 37.95 6.28 -0.75
C LEU A 278 38.90 5.85 0.38
N PRO A 279 40.22 5.80 0.13
CA PRO A 279 41.21 5.65 1.20
C PRO A 279 41.02 6.75 2.26
N PRO A 280 40.82 6.39 3.54
CA PRO A 280 40.59 7.40 4.59
C PRO A 280 41.86 8.19 4.87
N GLU A 281 41.71 9.50 5.07
CA GLU A 281 42.77 10.39 5.52
C GLU A 281 42.77 10.48 7.06
N GLU A 282 43.95 10.38 7.68
CA GLU A 282 44.09 10.40 9.14
C GLU A 282 43.54 11.69 9.75
N GLY A 283 42.65 11.54 10.74
CA GLY A 283 42.06 12.67 11.46
C GLY A 283 40.95 13.42 10.73
N ILE A 284 40.62 13.06 9.47
CA ILE A 284 39.58 13.73 8.68
C ILE A 284 38.35 12.82 8.57
N LEU A 285 37.32 13.14 9.36
CA LEU A 285 36.05 12.41 9.33
C LEU A 285 35.34 12.59 7.97
N GLY A 286 34.84 11.49 7.40
CA GLY A 286 34.16 11.48 6.10
C GLY A 286 35.08 11.65 4.89
N SER A 287 36.40 11.57 5.05
CA SER A 287 37.37 11.53 3.93
C SER A 287 37.16 10.34 3.00
N ASP A 288 36.58 9.25 3.51
CA ASP A 288 36.25 8.03 2.78
C ASP A 288 35.01 8.17 1.86
N TYR A 289 34.31 9.29 1.92
CA TYR A 289 33.02 9.48 1.25
C TYR A 289 33.14 10.22 -0.09
N ILE A 290 32.57 9.59 -1.12
CA ILE A 290 32.23 10.17 -2.41
C ILE A 290 30.81 9.72 -2.80
N ASN A 291 30.03 10.60 -3.41
CA ASN A 291 28.70 10.24 -3.93
C ASN A 291 28.85 9.46 -5.24
N ALA A 292 29.12 8.15 -5.12
CA ALA A 292 29.27 7.21 -6.23
C ALA A 292 28.92 5.77 -5.77
N ASN A 293 28.40 4.96 -6.69
CA ASN A 293 28.11 3.53 -6.52
C ASN A 293 28.80 2.70 -7.63
N TYR A 294 29.14 1.44 -7.35
CA TYR A 294 29.73 0.49 -8.31
C TYR A 294 28.78 0.05 -9.43
#